data_AF-A0AA45WIZ2-F1
#
_entry.id   AF-A0AA45WIZ2-F1
#
_cell.length_a   1.000
_cell.length_b   1.000
_cell.length_c   1.000
_cell.angle_alpha   90.00
_cell.angle_beta   90.00
_cell.angle_gamma   90.00
#
_symmetry.space_group_name_H-M   'P 1'
#
loop_
_entity.id
_entity.type
_entity.pdbx_description
1 polymer ?
#
loop_
_entity_poly.entity_id
_entity_poly.type
_entity_poly.pdbx_seq_one_letter_code
_entity_poly.pdbx_strand_id
1 'polypeptide(L)'
;MSYSHWSKLYDGNMVKPTKSHQIVDEYRNTLPWKGSMQVSVKTPYGRRLLDIANEEMKKAIEHKTTTKEGTVGYFSLNDRIREEVAKDAYLVKEEDWDITWVFENANASKPLKKALTENGIKIKFVNDGD
;
A
#
# COMPACT_ATOMS: atom_id res chain seq x y z
N MET A 1 17.46 25.05 -26.49
CA MET A 1 16.43 24.31 -25.72
C MET A 1 15.87 25.26 -24.68
N SER A 2 14.57 25.58 -24.72
CA SER A 2 14.00 26.66 -23.89
C SER A 2 13.32 26.14 -22.62
N TYR A 3 13.35 26.96 -21.57
CA TYR A 3 12.73 26.76 -20.26
C TYR A 3 11.24 26.33 -20.33
N SER A 4 10.54 26.67 -21.41
CA SER A 4 9.12 26.33 -21.59
C SER A 4 8.85 24.84 -21.80
N HIS A 5 9.85 24.09 -22.28
CA HIS A 5 9.71 22.64 -22.50
C HIS A 5 9.80 21.85 -21.19
N TRP A 6 10.57 22.34 -20.22
CA TRP A 6 10.66 21.74 -18.87
C TRP A 6 9.43 22.05 -18.02
N SER A 7 8.88 23.27 -18.09
CA SER A 7 7.70 23.65 -17.33
C SER A 7 6.46 22.83 -17.71
N LYS A 8 6.23 22.58 -19.00
CA LYS A 8 5.08 21.79 -19.46
C LYS A 8 5.15 20.31 -19.07
N LEU A 9 6.35 19.75 -19.01
CA LEU A 9 6.56 18.38 -18.52
C LEU A 9 6.35 18.30 -17.01
N TYR A 10 6.79 19.32 -16.27
CA TYR A 10 6.58 19.43 -14.83
C TYR A 10 5.09 19.55 -14.48
N ASP A 11 4.36 20.48 -15.11
CA ASP A 11 2.93 20.68 -14.90
C ASP A 11 2.10 19.47 -15.36
N GLY A 12 2.46 18.86 -16.49
CA GLY A 12 1.78 17.67 -17.01
C GLY A 12 1.99 16.41 -16.16
N ASN A 13 3.15 16.29 -15.50
CA ASN A 13 3.45 15.19 -14.58
C ASN A 13 2.92 15.44 -13.16
N MET A 14 2.76 16.70 -12.75
CA MET A 14 2.19 17.06 -11.45
C MET A 14 0.68 16.80 -11.35
N VAL A 15 -0.05 16.90 -12.46
CA VAL A 15 -1.53 16.80 -12.47
C VAL A 15 -2.02 15.35 -12.59
N LYS A 16 -1.17 14.39 -12.99
CA LYS A 16 -1.59 13.00 -13.20
C LYS A 16 -1.19 12.12 -12.00
N PRO A 17 -2.15 11.49 -11.30
CA PRO A 17 -1.81 10.45 -10.33
C PRO A 17 -1.01 9.35 -11.04
N THR A 18 0.02 8.83 -10.37
CA THR A 18 0.78 7.70 -10.92
C THR A 18 -0.16 6.51 -11.14
N LYS A 19 0.12 5.66 -12.12
CA LYS A 19 -0.68 4.44 -12.39
C LYS A 19 -0.91 3.61 -11.11
N SER A 20 0.08 3.57 -10.22
CA SER A 20 -0.05 2.93 -8.91
C SER A 20 -1.10 3.60 -8.01
N HIS A 21 -1.15 4.93 -7.93
CA HIS A 21 -2.18 5.63 -7.16
C HIS A 21 -3.59 5.41 -7.71
N GLN A 22 -3.73 5.34 -9.05
CA GLN A 22 -5.01 5.04 -9.68
C GLN A 22 -5.51 3.65 -9.28
N ILE A 23 -4.64 2.63 -9.35
CA ILE A 23 -4.99 1.26 -8.94
C ILE A 23 -5.39 1.21 -7.46
N VAL A 24 -4.65 1.89 -6.58
CA VAL A 24 -5.00 1.95 -5.14
C VAL A 24 -6.36 2.63 -4.93
N ASP A 25 -6.65 3.72 -5.65
CA ASP A 25 -7.93 4.41 -5.54
C ASP A 25 -9.09 3.58 -6.09
N GLU A 26 -8.87 2.88 -7.20
CA GLU A 26 -9.82 1.92 -7.77
C GLU A 26 -10.12 0.80 -6.76
N TYR A 27 -9.09 0.19 -6.17
CA TYR A 27 -9.25 -0.81 -5.13
C TYR A 27 -10.02 -0.26 -3.92
N ARG A 28 -9.71 0.96 -3.48
CA ARG A 28 -10.41 1.65 -2.38
C ARG A 28 -11.91 1.75 -2.64
N ASN A 29 -12.32 2.03 -3.88
CA ASN A 29 -13.72 2.16 -4.26
C ASN A 29 -14.48 0.82 -4.23
N THR A 30 -13.79 -0.32 -4.19
CA THR A 30 -14.41 -1.65 -4.05
C THR A 30 -14.66 -2.07 -2.60
N LEU A 31 -14.09 -1.35 -1.63
CA LEU A 31 -14.18 -1.72 -0.22
C LEU A 31 -15.60 -1.48 0.32
N PRO A 32 -16.11 -2.36 1.21
CA PRO A 32 -17.43 -2.19 1.82
C PRO A 32 -17.46 -1.09 2.90
N TRP A 33 -16.36 -0.38 3.10
CA TRP A 33 -16.21 0.70 4.07
C TRP A 33 -15.52 1.89 3.41
N LYS A 34 -15.85 3.11 3.85
CA LYS A 34 -15.24 4.34 3.32
C LYS A 34 -13.85 4.52 3.90
N GLY A 35 -12.84 4.63 3.05
CA GLY A 35 -11.46 4.92 3.44
C GLY A 35 -10.90 6.17 2.76
N SER A 36 -9.89 6.75 3.37
CA SER A 36 -9.05 7.82 2.80
C SER A 36 -7.72 7.22 2.33
N MET A 37 -7.13 7.79 1.28
CA MET A 37 -5.81 7.38 0.81
C MET A 37 -4.69 8.09 1.58
N GLN A 38 -3.51 7.45 1.66
CA GLN A 38 -2.27 8.04 2.20
C GLN A 38 -2.46 8.64 3.60
N VAL A 39 -3.08 7.88 4.51
CA VAL A 39 -3.35 8.32 5.87
C VAL A 39 -2.09 8.17 6.72
N SER A 40 -1.69 9.25 7.38
CA SER A 40 -0.46 9.29 8.18
C SER A 40 -0.75 9.03 9.65
N VAL A 41 -0.24 7.91 10.18
CA VAL A 41 -0.34 7.55 11.60
C VAL A 41 1.04 7.58 12.24
N LYS A 42 1.12 7.99 13.51
CA LYS A 42 2.36 7.98 14.30
C LYS A 42 2.57 6.60 14.92
N THR A 43 3.81 6.12 14.89
CA THR A 43 4.25 4.93 15.62
C THR A 43 5.55 5.24 16.35
N PRO A 44 5.98 4.41 17.33
CA PRO A 44 7.30 4.55 17.95
C PRO A 44 8.46 4.42 16.95
N TYR A 45 8.24 3.77 15.81
CA TYR A 45 9.22 3.60 14.73
C TYR A 45 9.17 4.73 13.69
N GLY A 46 8.48 5.83 14.02
CA GLY A 46 8.28 6.99 13.16
C GLY A 46 6.94 6.99 12.44
N ARG A 47 6.80 7.85 11.42
CA ARG A 47 5.56 8.01 10.67
C ARG A 47 5.30 6.77 9.80
N ARG A 48 4.06 6.28 9.81
CA ARG A 48 3.53 5.27 8.89
C ARG A 48 2.50 5.93 7.98
N LEU A 49 2.68 5.82 6.67
CA LEU A 49 1.73 6.30 5.68
C LEU A 49 0.96 5.09 5.14
N LEU A 50 -0.28 4.88 5.58
CA LEU A 50 -1.14 3.77 5.17
C LEU A 50 -1.76 4.08 3.79
N ASP A 51 -1.73 3.13 2.87
CA ASP A 51 -2.20 3.36 1.50
C ASP A 51 -3.69 3.71 1.46
N ILE A 52 -4.51 2.96 2.20
CA ILE A 52 -5.93 3.24 2.43
C ILE A 52 -6.22 2.99 3.90
N ALA A 53 -6.90 3.92 4.58
CA ALA A 53 -7.31 3.71 5.97
C ALA A 53 -8.64 4.38 6.31
N ASN A 54 -9.30 3.82 7.32
CA ASN A 54 -10.38 4.45 8.06
C ASN A 54 -9.97 4.47 9.54
N GLU A 55 -9.68 5.67 10.05
CA GLU A 55 -9.18 5.87 11.42
C GLU A 55 -10.26 5.59 12.47
N GLU A 56 -11.53 5.87 12.18
CA GLU A 56 -12.65 5.62 13.10
C GLU A 56 -12.87 4.11 13.32
N MET A 57 -12.77 3.33 12.25
CA MET A 57 -12.88 1.87 12.29
C MET A 57 -11.56 1.16 12.60
N LYS A 58 -10.45 1.92 12.68
CA LYS A 58 -9.07 1.41 12.75
C LYS A 58 -8.78 0.32 11.72
N LYS A 59 -9.26 0.51 10.49
CA LYS A 59 -9.03 -0.42 9.37
C LYS A 59 -8.03 0.17 8.40
N ALA A 60 -7.09 -0.64 7.93
CA ALA A 60 -6.14 -0.21 6.92
C ALA A 60 -5.84 -1.29 5.88
N ILE A 61 -5.54 -0.84 4.67
CA ILE A 61 -4.99 -1.64 3.59
C ILE A 61 -3.61 -1.09 3.24
N GLU A 62 -2.63 -1.98 3.17
CA GLU A 62 -1.40 -1.76 2.40
C GLU A 62 -1.58 -2.48 1.07
N HIS A 63 -1.43 -1.76 -0.05
CA HIS A 63 -1.70 -2.26 -1.39
C HIS A 63 -0.40 -2.40 -2.18
N LYS A 64 -0.08 -3.63 -2.57
CA LYS A 64 1.14 -3.98 -3.30
C LYS A 64 0.76 -4.49 -4.68
N THR A 65 1.13 -3.74 -5.71
CA THR A 65 0.84 -4.08 -7.11
C THR A 65 2.02 -3.75 -8.03
N THR A 66 2.01 -4.31 -9.23
CA THR A 66 2.91 -3.94 -10.33
C THR A 66 2.18 -3.06 -11.33
N THR A 67 2.85 -2.02 -11.84
CA THR A 67 2.31 -1.17 -12.91
C THR A 67 2.69 -1.67 -14.30
N LYS A 68 3.53 -2.71 -14.38
CA LYS A 68 4.03 -3.31 -15.62
C LYS A 68 3.00 -4.29 -16.19
N GLU A 69 2.51 -4.00 -17.38
CA GLU A 69 1.51 -4.81 -18.08
C GLU A 69 2.06 -6.20 -18.45
N GLY A 70 1.20 -7.22 -18.37
CA GLY A 70 1.55 -8.60 -18.70
C GLY A 70 2.52 -9.28 -17.72
N THR A 71 2.76 -8.68 -16.54
CA THR A 71 3.64 -9.25 -15.52
C THR A 71 2.95 -9.32 -14.17
N VAL A 72 3.32 -10.31 -13.37
CA VAL A 72 2.90 -10.44 -11.97
C VAL A 72 4.00 -9.85 -11.08
N GLY A 73 3.63 -8.95 -10.17
CA GLY A 73 4.56 -8.36 -9.21
C GLY A 73 5.11 -9.39 -8.23
N TYR A 74 6.30 -9.13 -7.67
CA TYR A 74 6.87 -9.97 -6.62
C TYR A 74 7.52 -9.14 -5.52
N PHE A 75 7.05 -9.29 -4.29
CA PHE A 75 7.50 -8.53 -3.12
C PHE A 75 8.25 -9.43 -2.13
N SER A 76 9.46 -9.04 -1.76
CA SER A 76 10.33 -9.77 -0.84
C SER A 76 10.59 -9.00 0.45
N LEU A 77 10.87 -9.72 1.54
CA LEU A 77 11.17 -9.12 2.84
C LEU A 77 12.58 -8.48 2.86
N ASN A 78 12.69 -7.30 2.28
CA ASN A 78 13.87 -6.43 2.37
C ASN A 78 13.74 -5.46 3.57
N ASP A 79 14.78 -4.68 3.85
CA ASP A 79 14.81 -3.80 5.03
C ASP A 79 13.69 -2.78 5.06
N ARG A 80 13.35 -2.19 3.91
CA ARG A 80 12.20 -1.29 3.79
C ARG A 80 10.88 -1.98 4.16
N ILE A 81 10.63 -3.17 3.61
CA ILE A 81 9.40 -3.91 3.91
C ILE A 81 9.41 -4.38 5.38
N ARG A 82 10.57 -4.69 5.97
CA ARG A 82 10.67 -5.00 7.41
C ARG A 82 10.23 -3.82 8.27
N GLU A 83 10.64 -2.60 7.93
CA GLU A 83 10.20 -1.39 8.64
C GLU A 83 8.69 -1.16 8.51
N GLU A 84 8.12 -1.35 7.31
CA GLU A 84 6.67 -1.26 7.08
C GLU A 84 5.92 -2.31 7.95
N VAL A 85 6.39 -3.57 7.95
CA VAL A 85 5.83 -4.64 8.78
C VAL A 85 5.95 -4.33 10.27
N ALA A 86 7.08 -3.79 10.74
CA ALA A 86 7.27 -3.46 12.15
C ALA A 86 6.31 -2.34 12.62
N LYS A 87 6.08 -1.34 11.78
CA LYS A 87 5.11 -0.27 12.04
C LYS A 87 3.68 -0.81 12.07
N ASP A 88 3.32 -1.63 11.09
CA ASP A 88 1.98 -2.23 11.02
C ASP A 88 1.76 -3.22 12.17
N ALA A 89 2.77 -3.98 12.56
CA ALA A 89 2.72 -4.88 13.70
C ALA A 89 2.42 -4.13 15.00
N TYR A 90 3.05 -2.97 15.22
CA TYR A 90 2.72 -2.11 16.36
C TYR A 90 1.26 -1.65 16.31
N LEU A 91 0.80 -1.18 15.15
CA LEU A 91 -0.58 -0.71 15.00
C LEU A 91 -1.59 -1.83 15.27
N VAL A 92 -1.33 -3.05 14.80
CA VAL A 92 -2.20 -4.21 15.06
C VAL A 92 -2.17 -4.61 16.54
N LYS A 93 -0.99 -4.71 17.15
CA LYS A 93 -0.83 -5.29 18.49
C LYS A 93 -1.14 -4.33 19.62
N GLU A 94 -0.77 -3.07 19.47
CA GLU A 94 -0.83 -2.07 20.55
C GLU A 94 -1.97 -1.06 20.35
N GLU A 95 -2.35 -0.80 19.10
CA GLU A 95 -3.33 0.25 18.77
C GLU A 95 -4.65 -0.32 18.22
N ASP A 96 -4.81 -1.65 18.19
CA ASP A 96 -6.02 -2.37 17.76
C ASP A 96 -6.45 -2.06 16.31
N TRP A 97 -5.47 -1.92 15.40
CA TRP A 97 -5.74 -1.78 13.98
C TRP A 97 -5.99 -3.14 13.30
N ASP A 98 -6.99 -3.20 12.45
CA ASP A 98 -7.21 -4.30 11.51
C ASP A 98 -6.55 -3.98 10.16
N ILE A 99 -5.31 -4.46 9.99
CA ILE A 99 -4.49 -4.21 8.80
C ILE A 99 -4.48 -5.44 7.89
N THR A 100 -4.76 -5.22 6.60
CA THR A 100 -4.62 -6.22 5.54
C THR A 100 -3.63 -5.77 4.47
N TRP A 101 -2.64 -6.61 4.18
CA TRP A 101 -1.77 -6.45 3.02
C TRP A 101 -2.40 -7.14 1.81
N VAL A 102 -2.74 -6.33 0.81
CA VAL A 102 -3.35 -6.78 -0.45
C VAL A 102 -2.26 -6.83 -1.52
N PHE A 103 -2.07 -8.00 -2.10
CA PHE A 103 -1.19 -8.21 -3.24
C PHE A 103 -2.04 -8.38 -4.50
N GLU A 104 -2.20 -7.30 -5.26
CA GLU A 104 -3.00 -7.27 -6.48
C GLU A 104 -2.11 -7.45 -7.72
N ASN A 105 -2.44 -8.44 -8.54
CA ASN A 105 -1.60 -8.92 -9.63
C ASN A 105 -0.12 -9.09 -9.17
N ALA A 106 0.04 -9.63 -7.97
CA ALA A 106 1.32 -9.72 -7.30
C ALA A 106 1.40 -10.92 -6.35
N ASN A 107 2.62 -11.37 -6.08
CA ASN A 107 2.91 -12.39 -5.10
C ASN A 107 3.92 -11.88 -4.07
N ALA A 108 4.03 -12.60 -2.96
CA ALA A 108 4.94 -12.29 -1.87
C ALA A 108 5.83 -13.50 -1.55
N SER A 109 7.07 -13.21 -1.18
CA SER A 109 8.01 -14.22 -0.70
C SER A 109 7.50 -14.92 0.57
N LYS A 110 7.90 -16.19 0.78
CA LYS A 110 7.55 -16.93 2.00
C LYS A 110 7.97 -16.20 3.30
N PRO A 111 9.19 -15.61 3.39
CA PRO A 111 9.58 -14.83 4.57
C PRO A 111 8.66 -13.64 4.85
N LEU A 112 8.23 -12.92 3.80
CA LEU A 112 7.30 -11.80 3.96
C LEU A 112 5.94 -12.27 4.47
N LYS A 113 5.37 -13.32 3.85
CA LYS A 113 4.08 -13.89 4.29
C LYS A 113 4.14 -14.31 5.76
N LYS A 114 5.22 -15.00 6.15
CA LYS A 114 5.45 -15.42 7.53
C LYS A 114 5.49 -14.22 8.49
N ALA A 115 6.30 -13.21 8.18
CA ALA A 115 6.45 -12.01 9.01
C ALA A 115 5.12 -11.27 9.21
N LEU A 116 4.28 -11.17 8.17
CA LEU A 116 2.96 -10.57 8.27
C LEU A 116 2.05 -11.39 9.19
N THR A 117 1.93 -12.70 8.96
CA THR A 117 1.05 -13.58 9.74
C THR A 117 1.46 -13.68 11.21
N GLU A 118 2.76 -13.73 11.52
CA GLU A 118 3.27 -13.76 12.90
C GLU A 118 2.98 -12.46 13.67
N ASN A 119 2.71 -11.38 12.96
CA ASN A 119 2.33 -10.10 13.55
C ASN A 119 0.83 -9.83 13.53
N GLY A 120 0.01 -10.82 13.17
CA GLY A 120 -1.45 -10.68 13.11
C GLY A 120 -1.95 -9.86 11.90
N ILE A 121 -1.07 -9.54 10.96
CA ILE A 121 -1.41 -8.78 9.75
C ILE A 121 -2.03 -9.74 8.74
N LYS A 122 -3.22 -9.40 8.25
CA LYS A 122 -3.96 -10.22 7.28
C LYS A 122 -3.32 -10.10 5.89
N ILE A 123 -3.44 -11.15 5.09
CA ILE A 123 -2.94 -11.19 3.71
C ILE A 123 -4.08 -11.53 2.77
N LYS A 124 -4.21 -10.78 1.67
CA LYS A 124 -5.13 -11.06 0.58
C LYS A 124 -4.37 -11.02 -0.75
N PHE A 125 -4.63 -11.99 -1.62
CA PHE A 125 -4.17 -11.98 -3.00
C PHE A 125 -5.37 -11.70 -3.91
N VAL A 126 -5.18 -10.82 -4.88
CA VAL A 126 -6.18 -10.51 -5.92
C VAL A 126 -5.48 -10.71 -7.25
N ASN A 127 -6.00 -11.61 -8.09
CA ASN A 127 -5.47 -11.83 -9.44
C ASN A 127 -6.40 -11.15 -10.45
N ASP A 128 -5.85 -10.64 -11.54
CA ASP A 128 -6.67 -10.15 -12.66
C ASP A 128 -7.43 -11.36 -13.25
N GLY A 129 -8.73 -11.49 -12.96
CA GLY A 129 -9.60 -12.52 -13.53
C GLY A 129 -10.64 -13.19 -12.63
N ASP A 130 -10.79 -12.79 -11.36
CA ASP A 130 -11.88 -13.26 -10.46
C ASP A 130 -13.06 -12.27 -10.39
#